data_AF-A0A7M3M9F5-F1
#
_entry.id   AF-A0A7M3M9F5-F1
#
_cell.length_a   1.000
_cell.length_b   1.000
_cell.length_c   1.000
_cell.angle_alpha   90.00
_cell.angle_beta   90.00
_cell.angle_gamma   90.00
#
_symmetry.space_group_name_H-M   'P 1'
#
loop_
_entity.id
_entity.type
_entity.pdbx_description
1 polymer ?
#
loop_
_entity_poly.entity_id
_entity_poly.type
_entity_poly.pdbx_seq_one_letter_code
_entity_poly.pdbx_strand_id
1 'polypeptide(L)'
;MYNSKKIGAYSMGIKKDAGTLTNDEGENLYPIFARDASATSGWGTKAGTHYLQVVTDKSETYSFTDVSGGDAPVAQKQVNFIVGIMAQISPTNDLDITDEATLDGLTNVELVYL
;
A
#
# COMPACT_ATOMS: atom_id res chain seq x y z
N MET A 1 0.13 19.09 -10.75
CA MET A 1 1.40 19.84 -10.57
C MET A 1 1.08 21.32 -10.60
N TYR A 2 1.61 22.15 -9.70
CA TYR A 2 1.42 23.62 -9.67
C TYR A 2 2.82 24.24 -9.57
N ASN A 3 3.19 25.13 -10.50
CA ASN A 3 4.54 25.71 -10.57
C ASN A 3 5.67 24.67 -10.45
N SER A 4 5.58 23.57 -11.20
CA SER A 4 6.55 22.46 -11.18
C SER A 4 6.72 21.76 -9.82
N LYS A 5 5.82 22.00 -8.86
CA LYS A 5 5.74 21.26 -7.58
C LYS A 5 4.60 20.27 -7.60
N LYS A 6 4.80 19.11 -6.97
CA LYS A 6 3.73 18.14 -6.71
C LYS A 6 2.72 18.79 -5.76
N ILE A 7 1.47 18.95 -6.20
CA ILE A 7 0.39 19.57 -5.40
C ILE A 7 -0.16 18.58 -4.38
N GLY A 8 0.06 17.28 -4.59
CA GLY A 8 -0.39 16.27 -3.67
C GLY A 8 0.47 15.00 -3.72
N ALA A 9 0.33 14.22 -2.65
CA ALA A 9 0.91 12.89 -2.51
C ALA A 9 -0.20 11.91 -2.11
N TYR A 10 -0.08 10.66 -2.52
CA TYR A 10 -0.94 9.59 -2.03
C TYR A 10 -0.11 8.72 -1.08
N SER A 11 -0.65 8.45 0.11
CA SER A 11 -0.14 7.39 0.97
C SER A 11 -1.10 6.19 0.88
N MET A 12 -0.53 5.00 0.75
CA MET A 12 -1.27 3.75 0.67
C MET A 12 -0.91 2.84 1.84
N GLY A 13 -1.84 2.00 2.26
CA GLY A 13 -1.56 0.95 3.23
C GLY A 13 -2.51 -0.23 3.11
N ILE A 14 -1.98 -1.42 3.37
CA ILE A 14 -2.76 -2.66 3.44
C ILE A 14 -3.35 -2.77 4.84
N LYS A 15 -4.68 -2.81 4.95
CA LYS A 15 -5.38 -2.98 6.23
C LYS A 15 -5.08 -4.37 6.77
N LYS A 16 -4.78 -4.46 8.07
CA LYS A 16 -4.37 -5.70 8.75
C LYS A 16 -5.19 -5.99 10.01
N ASP A 17 -6.36 -5.39 10.12
CA ASP A 17 -7.32 -5.76 11.17
C ASP A 17 -7.83 -7.19 10.90
N ALA A 18 -8.11 -7.93 11.97
CA ALA A 18 -8.68 -9.27 11.84
C ALA A 18 -9.95 -9.26 10.98
N GLY A 19 -10.05 -10.21 10.04
CA GLY A 19 -11.14 -10.33 9.08
C GLY A 19 -11.06 -9.38 7.87
N THR A 20 -10.03 -8.53 7.77
CA THR A 20 -9.89 -7.58 6.64
C THR A 20 -8.82 -7.99 5.62
N LEU A 21 -8.00 -8.97 5.96
CA LEU A 21 -7.00 -9.58 5.11
C LEU A 21 -7.09 -11.10 5.29
N THR A 22 -7.61 -11.82 4.30
CA THR A 22 -7.91 -13.26 4.42
C THR A 22 -7.59 -14.08 3.17
N ASN A 23 -7.43 -15.39 3.32
CA ASN A 23 -7.36 -16.34 2.21
C ASN A 23 -8.75 -16.68 1.63
N ASP A 24 -8.83 -17.69 0.76
CA ASP A 24 -10.07 -18.26 0.20
C ASP A 24 -10.98 -18.91 1.24
N GLU A 25 -10.41 -19.42 2.33
CA GLU A 25 -11.14 -20.06 3.44
C GLU A 25 -11.63 -19.04 4.48
N GLY A 26 -11.27 -17.76 4.33
CA GLY A 26 -11.60 -16.69 5.26
C GLY A 26 -10.69 -16.61 6.49
N GLU A 27 -9.58 -17.36 6.50
CA GLU A 27 -8.58 -17.32 7.57
C GLU A 27 -7.74 -16.05 7.46
N ASN A 28 -7.34 -15.49 8.60
CA ASN A 28 -6.54 -14.27 8.64
C ASN A 28 -5.15 -14.48 8.05
N LEU A 29 -4.74 -13.56 7.19
CA LEU A 29 -3.36 -13.38 6.77
C LEU A 29 -2.81 -12.08 7.35
N TYR A 30 -1.49 -11.94 7.32
CA TYR A 30 -0.76 -10.78 7.81
C TYR A 30 0.17 -10.26 6.72
N PRO A 31 0.20 -8.95 6.44
CA PRO A 31 1.05 -8.41 5.39
C PRO A 31 2.49 -8.33 5.89
N ILE A 32 3.41 -8.71 5.02
CA ILE A 32 4.87 -8.63 5.22
C ILE A 32 5.51 -7.90 4.05
N PHE A 33 6.73 -7.40 4.25
CA PHE A 33 7.47 -6.71 3.22
C PHE A 33 8.94 -7.13 3.21
N ALA A 34 9.59 -6.93 2.07
CA ALA A 34 11.05 -7.00 1.91
C ALA A 34 11.53 -5.81 1.07
N ARG A 35 12.79 -5.39 1.24
CA ARG A 35 13.40 -4.25 0.52
C ARG A 35 14.04 -4.63 -0.81
N ASP A 36 13.62 -5.74 -1.39
CA ASP A 36 14.14 -6.27 -2.65
C ASP A 36 12.98 -6.81 -3.49
N ALA A 37 12.97 -6.44 -4.78
CA ALA A 37 12.01 -6.88 -5.79
C ALA A 37 12.05 -8.41 -6.01
N SER A 38 13.21 -9.05 -5.77
CA SER A 38 13.41 -10.49 -5.93
C SER A 38 13.51 -11.24 -4.60
N ALA A 39 13.03 -10.65 -3.51
CA ALA A 39 13.22 -11.18 -2.17
C ALA A 39 12.70 -12.62 -2.03
N THR A 40 13.61 -13.55 -1.74
CA THR A 40 13.30 -14.91 -1.26
C THR A 40 13.50 -15.04 0.25
N SER A 41 14.11 -14.03 0.88
CA SER A 41 14.39 -13.96 2.32
C SER A 41 14.45 -12.49 2.77
N GLY A 42 14.58 -12.25 4.08
CA GLY A 42 14.62 -10.89 4.62
C GLY A 42 13.27 -10.20 4.68
N TRP A 43 12.19 -10.98 4.73
CA TRP A 43 10.86 -10.47 4.97
C TRP A 43 10.70 -10.03 6.43
N GLY A 44 9.80 -9.09 6.66
CA GLY A 44 9.45 -8.68 8.00
C GLY A 44 8.15 -7.91 8.04
N THR A 45 7.85 -7.40 9.23
CA THR A 45 6.67 -6.57 9.46
C THR A 45 7.06 -5.10 9.61
N LYS A 46 6.11 -4.21 9.33
CA LYS A 46 6.23 -2.78 9.64
C LYS A 46 5.46 -2.44 10.91
N ALA A 47 5.97 -1.44 11.62
CA ALA A 47 5.22 -0.79 12.67
C ALA A 47 3.94 -0.14 12.09
N GLY A 48 2.89 -0.09 12.90
CA GLY A 48 1.56 0.41 12.52
C GLY A 48 0.46 -0.47 13.11
N THR A 49 -0.63 0.13 13.58
CA THR A 49 -1.69 -0.62 14.29
C THR A 49 -2.68 -1.26 13.31
N HIS A 50 -3.20 -0.49 12.35
CA HIS A 50 -4.29 -0.94 11.47
C HIS A 50 -3.86 -1.16 10.02
N TYR A 51 -2.75 -0.54 9.60
CA TYR A 51 -2.29 -0.55 8.22
C TYR A 51 -0.79 -0.83 8.15
N LEU A 52 -0.37 -1.69 7.24
CA LEU A 52 1.01 -1.77 6.77
C LEU A 52 1.19 -0.75 5.64
N GLN A 53 2.07 0.24 5.85
CA GLN A 53 2.30 1.28 4.86
C GLN A 53 3.02 0.73 3.62
N VAL A 54 2.47 1.05 2.44
CA VAL A 54 3.04 0.76 1.14
C VAL A 54 3.86 1.96 0.67
N VAL A 55 5.11 1.72 0.27
CA VAL A 55 5.96 2.70 -0.42
C VAL A 55 5.78 2.54 -1.92
N THR A 56 5.77 3.66 -2.63
CA THR A 56 5.38 3.71 -4.05
C THR A 56 6.58 3.92 -4.99
N ASP A 57 7.79 3.82 -4.46
CA ASP A 57 9.05 4.05 -5.18
C ASP A 57 9.68 2.76 -5.73
N LYS A 58 8.96 1.63 -5.63
CA LYS A 58 9.39 0.28 -6.04
C LYS A 58 10.59 -0.25 -5.25
N SER A 59 10.91 0.33 -4.10
CA SER A 59 11.99 -0.16 -3.23
C SER A 59 11.59 -1.36 -2.37
N GLU A 60 10.30 -1.72 -2.34
CA GLU A 60 9.80 -2.81 -1.52
C GLU A 60 8.86 -3.74 -2.28
N THR A 61 8.90 -5.00 -1.86
CA THR A 61 7.97 -6.07 -2.26
C THR A 61 7.09 -6.42 -1.09
N TYR A 62 5.81 -6.70 -1.36
CA TYR A 62 4.84 -7.10 -0.34
C TYR A 62 4.36 -8.52 -0.59
N SER A 63 4.09 -9.23 0.51
CA SER A 63 3.49 -10.55 0.49
C SER A 63 2.67 -10.76 1.76
N PHE A 64 2.19 -11.99 1.97
CA PHE A 64 1.32 -12.36 3.06
C PHE A 64 1.83 -13.61 3.77
N THR A 65 1.66 -13.65 5.08
CA THR A 65 1.96 -14.80 5.95
C THR A 65 0.71 -15.21 6.73
N ASP A 66 0.61 -16.47 7.12
CA ASP A 66 -0.42 -16.99 8.04
C ASP A 66 -0.02 -16.85 9.52
N VAL A 67 1.22 -16.46 9.80
CA VAL A 67 1.75 -16.26 11.17
C VAL A 67 1.76 -14.78 11.55
N SER A 68 1.11 -14.43 12.66
CA SER A 68 1.17 -13.07 13.19
C SER A 68 2.61 -12.70 13.58
N GLY A 69 3.14 -11.64 12.96
CA GLY A 69 4.55 -11.26 13.16
C GLY A 69 5.56 -12.14 12.41
N GLY A 70 5.10 -13.03 11.51
CA GLY A 70 5.94 -13.90 10.71
C GLY A 70 6.80 -13.17 9.68
N ASP A 71 7.76 -13.92 9.13
CA ASP A 71 8.81 -13.46 8.21
C ASP A 71 8.95 -14.39 6.99
N ALA A 72 7.91 -15.17 6.70
CA ALA A 72 7.90 -16.09 5.58
C ALA A 72 6.59 -15.93 4.78
N PRO A 73 6.66 -15.66 3.47
CA PRO A 73 5.48 -15.62 2.62
C PRO A 73 4.89 -17.02 2.46
N VAL A 74 3.58 -17.10 2.39
CA VAL A 74 2.85 -18.34 2.12
C VAL A 74 2.12 -18.24 0.79
N ALA A 75 2.12 -19.34 0.04
CA ALA A 75 1.38 -19.42 -1.22
C ALA A 75 -0.13 -19.43 -0.93
N GLN A 76 -0.87 -18.57 -1.62
CA GLN A 76 -2.32 -18.44 -1.46
C GLN A 76 -3.00 -18.54 -2.83
N LYS A 77 -4.10 -19.29 -2.89
CA LYS A 77 -4.92 -19.38 -4.12
C LYS A 77 -5.68 -18.08 -4.38
N GLN A 78 -6.14 -17.44 -3.30
CA GLN A 78 -6.82 -16.16 -3.33
C GLN A 78 -6.45 -15.37 -2.08
N VAL A 79 -6.35 -14.05 -2.22
CA VAL A 79 -6.21 -13.14 -1.09
C VAL A 79 -7.25 -12.04 -1.22
N ASN A 80 -8.00 -11.82 -0.15
CA ASN A 80 -8.96 -10.72 -0.01
C ASN A 80 -8.37 -9.69 0.94
N PHE A 81 -8.28 -8.42 0.52
CA PHE A 81 -7.68 -7.38 1.35
C PHE A 81 -8.24 -6.00 1.06
N ILE A 82 -8.15 -5.11 2.06
CA ILE A 82 -8.56 -3.71 1.95
C ILE A 82 -7.32 -2.82 1.85
N VAL A 83 -7.28 -1.93 0.86
CA VAL A 83 -6.26 -0.89 0.73
C VAL A 83 -6.84 0.43 1.20
N GLY A 84 -6.19 1.04 2.20
CA GLY A 84 -6.44 2.43 2.57
C GLY A 84 -5.65 3.36 1.65
N ILE A 85 -6.31 4.36 1.08
CA ILE A 85 -5.69 5.41 0.27
C ILE A 85 -6.00 6.75 0.93
N MET A 86 -4.96 7.52 1.23
CA MET A 86 -5.10 8.89 1.71
C MET A 86 -4.43 9.83 0.72
N ALA A 87 -5.21 10.80 0.24
CA ALA A 87 -4.71 11.90 -0.56
C ALA A 87 -4.29 13.04 0.38
N GLN A 88 -3.03 13.44 0.30
CA GLN A 88 -2.53 14.66 0.92
C GLN A 88 -2.47 15.74 -0.14
N ILE A 89 -3.20 16.84 0.07
CA ILE A 89 -3.13 18.05 -0.74
C ILE A 89 -2.25 19.05 0.01
N SER A 90 -1.22 19.58 -0.64
CA SER A 90 -0.35 20.60 -0.05
C SER A 90 -1.13 21.90 0.22
N PRO A 91 -0.75 22.71 1.23
CA PRO A 91 -1.48 23.90 1.62
C PRO A 91 -1.77 24.82 0.43
N THR A 92 -3.04 25.17 0.28
CA THR A 92 -3.63 25.87 -0.86
C THR A 92 -3.42 27.40 -0.80
N ASN A 93 -2.44 27.87 -0.03
CA ASN A 93 -2.29 29.31 0.23
C ASN A 93 -1.97 30.13 -1.04
N ASP A 94 -1.58 29.46 -2.13
CA ASP A 94 -1.33 30.02 -3.47
C ASP A 94 -2.31 29.48 -4.54
N LEU A 95 -3.36 28.73 -4.17
CA LEU A 95 -4.38 28.27 -5.12
C LEU A 95 -5.45 29.35 -5.27
N ASP A 96 -5.32 30.19 -6.30
CA ASP A 96 -6.39 31.10 -6.68
C ASP A 96 -7.57 30.27 -7.20
N ILE A 97 -8.78 30.54 -6.70
CA ILE A 97 -9.97 29.71 -6.97
C ILE A 97 -10.41 29.77 -8.45
N THR A 98 -9.81 30.69 -9.21
CA THR A 98 -10.01 30.91 -10.65
C THR A 98 -9.09 30.07 -11.53
N ASP A 99 -8.05 29.44 -10.97
CA ASP A 99 -7.14 28.60 -11.73
C ASP A 99 -7.71 27.17 -11.83
N GLU A 100 -7.95 26.70 -13.05
CA GLU A 100 -8.35 25.32 -13.32
C GLU A 100 -7.24 24.34 -12.89
N ALA A 101 -7.37 23.78 -11.69
CA ALA A 101 -6.51 22.70 -11.22
C ALA A 101 -7.09 21.35 -11.66
N THR A 102 -6.50 20.74 -12.70
CA THR A 102 -6.80 19.35 -13.06
C THR A 102 -6.24 18.42 -11.99
N LEU A 103 -7.13 17.84 -11.18
CA LEU A 103 -6.84 16.72 -10.29
C LEU A 103 -6.73 15.42 -11.11
N ASP A 104 -5.70 15.34 -11.95
CA ASP A 104 -5.25 14.07 -12.53
C ASP A 104 -4.50 13.30 -11.43
N GLY A 105 -5.28 12.57 -10.64
CA GLY A 105 -4.82 11.60 -9.66
C GLY A 105 -5.05 10.18 -10.13
N LEU A 106 -4.85 9.88 -11.41
CA LEU A 106 -4.92 8.50 -11.90
C LEU A 106 -3.67 7.74 -11.45
N THR A 107 -3.79 7.00 -10.34
CA THR A 107 -2.83 5.97 -9.97
C THR A 107 -3.31 4.64 -10.53
N ASN A 108 -2.55 4.07 -11.46
CA ASN A 108 -2.76 2.69 -11.89
C ASN A 108 -2.29 1.73 -10.80
N VAL A 109 -3.20 0.90 -10.29
CA VAL A 109 -2.87 -0.25 -9.44
C VAL A 109 -2.78 -1.47 -10.35
N GLU A 110 -1.56 -1.85 -10.74
CA GLU A 110 -1.31 -3.09 -11.47
C GLU A 110 -1.07 -4.22 -10.46
N LEU A 111 -2.03 -5.14 -10.31
CA LEU A 111 -1.79 -6.43 -9.66
C LEU A 111 -1.24 -7.40 -10.70
N VAL A 112 0.03 -7.79 -10.55
CA VAL A 112 0.63 -8.87 -11.34
C VAL A 112 0.60 -10.15 -10.51
N TYR A 113 -0.16 -11.15 -10.95
CA TYR A 113 -0.09 -12.52 -10.43
C TYR A 113 0.87 -13.32 -11.33
N LEU A 114 1.86 -13.99 -10.73
CA LEU A 114 2.73 -14.98 -11.38
C LEU A 114 2.34 -16.39 -10.96
#